data_AF-L7W7Y6-F1
#
_entry.id   AF-L7W7Y6-F1
#
_cell.length_a   1.000
_cell.length_b   1.000
_cell.length_c   1.000
_cell.angle_alpha   90.00
_cell.angle_beta   90.00
_cell.angle_gamma   90.00
#
_symmetry.space_group_name_H-M   'P 1'
#
loop_
_entity.id
_entity.type
_entity.pdbx_description
1 polymer ?
#
loop_
_entity_poly.entity_id
_entity_poly.type
_entity_poly.pdbx_seq_one_letter_code
_entity_poly.pdbx_strand_id
1 'polypeptide(L)'
;MFKSEAASWFRIYEMFEFGSFHMYGIIGSALILGVLGIQIVKIKNIKTIDNNNMQLQPKERGITRYLAGGIIFGLGWALSGACPGPMYALVGAGFPTILLVLLGALVGTFVYGLLKNKLPH
;
A
#
# COMPACT_ATOMS: atom_id res chain seq x y z
N MET A 1 -13.47 7.23 7.64
CA MET A 1 -13.09 5.81 7.51
C MET A 1 -14.12 4.85 8.12
N PHE A 2 -14.57 5.04 9.36
CA PHE A 2 -15.68 4.25 9.92
C PHE A 2 -17.01 4.37 9.16
N LYS A 3 -17.35 5.57 8.67
CA LYS A 3 -18.59 5.80 7.89
C LYS A 3 -18.53 5.28 6.44
N SER A 4 -17.36 4.81 5.99
CA SER A 4 -17.14 4.34 4.62
C SER A 4 -16.98 2.82 4.53
N GLU A 5 -17.03 2.10 5.66
CA GLU A 5 -16.79 0.64 5.78
C GLU A 5 -15.48 0.12 5.14
N ALA A 6 -14.64 1.01 4.60
CA ALA A 6 -13.41 0.72 3.86
C ALA A 6 -12.30 0.09 4.72
N ALA A 7 -12.55 -0.06 6.03
CA ALA A 7 -11.65 -0.70 6.99
C ALA A 7 -12.04 -2.15 7.29
N SER A 8 -13.19 -2.64 6.81
CA SER A 8 -13.62 -4.01 7.05
C SER A 8 -13.07 -4.95 5.97
N TRP A 9 -12.51 -6.08 6.42
CA TRP A 9 -12.12 -7.20 5.56
C TRP A 9 -13.25 -7.63 4.61
N PHE A 10 -14.49 -7.49 5.06
CA PHE A 10 -15.72 -7.79 4.30
C PHE A 10 -15.83 -7.00 2.99
N ARG A 11 -15.44 -5.72 2.97
CA ARG A 11 -15.49 -4.89 1.74
C ARG A 11 -14.44 -5.28 0.71
N ILE A 12 -13.28 -5.75 1.15
CA ILE A 12 -12.23 -6.28 0.25
C ILE A 12 -12.71 -7.60 -0.37
N TYR A 13 -13.31 -8.48 0.44
CA TYR A 13 -13.88 -9.74 -0.04
C TYR A 13 -15.03 -9.51 -1.04
N GLU A 14 -15.95 -8.60 -0.72
CA GLU A 14 -17.08 -8.19 -1.58
C GLU A 14 -16.63 -7.50 -2.88
N MET A 15 -15.44 -6.91 -2.89
CA MET A 15 -14.80 -6.38 -4.10
C MET A 15 -14.30 -7.50 -5.02
N PHE A 16 -13.78 -8.60 -4.48
CA PHE A 16 -13.35 -9.78 -5.25
C PHE A 16 -14.53 -10.64 -5.73
N GLU A 17 -15.65 -10.63 -5.02
CA GLU A 17 -16.88 -11.33 -5.40
C GLU A 17 -17.74 -10.53 -6.41
N PHE A 18 -17.23 -9.40 -6.94
CA PHE A 18 -17.93 -8.48 -7.85
C PHE A 18 -19.24 -7.88 -7.29
N GLY A 19 -19.45 -7.90 -5.97
CA GLY A 19 -20.68 -7.41 -5.33
C GLY A 19 -20.77 -5.89 -5.17
N SER A 20 -19.63 -5.19 -5.11
CA SER A 20 -19.61 -3.75 -4.80
C SER A 20 -18.84 -2.87 -5.79
N PHE A 21 -19.52 -2.38 -6.83
CA PHE A 21 -18.98 -1.41 -7.79
C PHE A 21 -18.50 -0.09 -7.15
N HIS A 22 -19.00 0.26 -5.96
CA HIS A 22 -18.66 1.50 -5.26
C HIS A 22 -17.19 1.54 -4.81
N MET A 23 -16.63 0.43 -4.33
CA MET A 23 -15.23 0.35 -3.89
C MET A 23 -14.26 0.51 -5.08
N TYR A 24 -14.58 -0.09 -6.23
CA TYR A 24 -13.82 0.11 -7.47
C TYR A 24 -13.84 1.58 -7.92
N GLY A 25 -14.98 2.27 -7.79
CA GLY A 25 -15.07 3.70 -8.08
C GLY A 25 -14.18 4.57 -7.17
N ILE A 26 -14.11 4.25 -5.88
CA ILE A 26 -13.25 4.96 -4.92
C ILE A 26 -11.77 4.75 -5.25
N ILE A 27 -11.34 3.50 -5.44
CA ILE A 27 -9.95 3.19 -5.76
C ILE A 27 -9.57 3.78 -7.13
N GLY A 28 -10.44 3.65 -8.13
CA GLY A 28 -10.21 4.18 -9.47
C GLY A 28 -10.09 5.70 -9.49
N SER A 29 -11.00 6.41 -8.83
CA SER A 29 -10.95 7.89 -8.74
C SER A 29 -9.70 8.38 -7.99
N ALA A 30 -9.32 7.73 -6.89
CA ALA A 30 -8.09 8.03 -6.17
C ALA A 30 -6.85 7.83 -7.06
N LEU A 31 -6.83 6.76 -7.86
CA LEU A 31 -5.71 6.45 -8.77
C LEU A 31 -5.63 7.47 -9.92
N ILE A 32 -6.76 7.83 -10.52
CA ILE A 32 -6.84 8.87 -11.57
C ILE A 32 -6.36 10.22 -11.03
N LEU A 33 -6.84 10.63 -9.86
CA LEU A 33 -6.40 11.88 -9.22
C LEU A 33 -4.91 11.88 -8.90
N GLY A 34 -4.38 10.75 -8.40
CA GLY A 34 -2.95 10.60 -8.13
C GLY A 34 -2.10 10.71 -9.40
N VAL A 35 -2.51 10.03 -10.47
CA VAL A 35 -1.82 10.09 -11.77
C VAL A 35 -1.85 11.49 -12.35
N LEU A 36 -3.02 12.14 -12.38
CA LEU A 36 -3.16 13.52 -12.84
C LEU A 36 -2.33 14.49 -11.99
N GLY A 37 -2.32 14.32 -10.68
CA GLY A 37 -1.52 15.13 -9.76
C GLY A 37 -0.02 15.03 -10.06
N ILE A 38 0.50 13.80 -10.16
CA ILE A 38 1.92 13.56 -10.49
C ILE A 38 2.25 14.12 -11.89
N GLN A 39 1.34 13.95 -12.85
CA GLN A 39 1.53 14.44 -14.21
C GLN A 39 1.55 15.98 -14.27
N ILE A 40 0.68 16.66 -13.52
CA ILE A 40 0.69 18.12 -13.40
C ILE A 40 1.98 18.61 -12.72
N VAL A 41 2.41 17.96 -11.65
CA VAL A 41 3.68 18.28 -10.95
C VAL A 41 4.87 18.16 -11.90
N LYS A 42 4.88 17.10 -12.72
CA LYS A 42 5.93 16.85 -13.72
C LYS A 42 5.92 17.89 -14.85
N ILE A 43 4.74 18.28 -15.34
CA ILE A 43 4.59 19.29 -16.42
C ILE A 43 4.97 20.68 -15.91
N LYS A 44 4.49 21.05 -14.71
CA LYS A 44 4.72 22.38 -14.13
C LYS A 44 6.09 22.52 -13.46
N ASN A 45 6.93 21.47 -13.44
CA ASN A 45 8.24 21.46 -12.78
C ASN A 45 8.19 22.12 -11.39
N ILE A 46 7.17 21.75 -10.59
CA ILE A 46 6.94 22.38 -9.30
C ILE A 46 8.14 22.05 -8.41
N LYS A 47 8.95 23.06 -8.13
CA LYS A 47 10.11 22.94 -7.26
C LYS A 47 9.62 22.58 -5.86
N THR A 48 10.28 21.61 -5.24
CA THR A 48 10.05 21.34 -3.83
C THR A 48 10.46 22.56 -3.01
N ILE A 49 9.93 22.69 -1.79
CA ILE A 49 10.23 23.78 -0.85
C ILE A 49 11.76 23.97 -0.63
N ASP A 50 12.55 22.93 -0.95
CA ASP A 50 14.00 22.86 -0.81
C ASP A 50 14.81 23.12 -2.11
N ASN A 51 14.20 23.68 -3.17
CA ASN A 51 14.84 23.96 -4.48
C ASN A 51 15.46 22.74 -5.22
N ASN A 52 15.31 21.53 -4.69
CA ASN A 52 15.68 20.30 -5.38
C ASN A 52 14.62 19.97 -6.45
N ASN A 53 15.09 19.67 -7.67
CA ASN A 53 14.22 19.16 -8.72
C ASN A 53 13.52 17.91 -8.21
N MET A 54 12.20 17.87 -8.36
CA MET A 54 11.36 16.75 -7.97
C MET A 54 11.60 15.57 -8.95
N GLN A 55 12.80 14.99 -8.88
CA GLN A 55 13.19 13.83 -9.67
C GLN A 55 12.59 12.60 -9.01
N LEU A 56 11.45 12.16 -9.53
CA LEU A 56 10.89 10.85 -9.21
C LEU A 56 11.93 9.80 -9.56
N GLN A 57 12.55 9.21 -8.54
CA GLN A 57 13.52 8.13 -8.70
C GLN A 57 12.82 6.95 -9.38
N PRO A 58 13.27 6.53 -10.58
CA PRO A 58 12.63 5.43 -11.28
C PRO A 58 12.76 4.16 -10.45
N LYS A 59 11.67 3.40 -10.38
CA LYS A 59 11.67 2.08 -9.75
C LYS A 59 12.70 1.21 -10.45
N GLU A 60 13.62 0.65 -9.66
CA GLU A 60 14.67 -0.19 -10.19
C GLU A 60 14.08 -1.42 -10.91
N ARG A 61 14.65 -1.81 -12.05
CA ARG A 61 14.17 -2.96 -12.85
C ARG A 61 14.62 -4.27 -12.22
N GLY A 62 13.72 -5.21 -11.99
CA GLY A 62 14.08 -6.53 -11.43
C GLY A 62 12.84 -7.37 -11.19
N ILE A 63 12.56 -8.31 -12.09
CA ILE A 63 11.30 -9.07 -12.11
C ILE A 63 11.24 -10.02 -10.89
N THR A 64 12.33 -10.71 -10.59
CA THR A 64 12.41 -11.74 -9.55
C THR A 64 12.05 -11.21 -8.17
N ARG A 65 12.61 -10.06 -7.78
CA ARG A 65 12.32 -9.42 -6.48
C ARG A 65 10.87 -8.97 -6.34
N TYR A 66 10.27 -8.43 -7.40
CA TYR A 66 8.90 -7.94 -7.34
C TYR A 66 7.89 -9.07 -7.37
N LEU A 67 8.19 -10.16 -8.09
CA LEU A 67 7.32 -11.32 -8.13
C LEU A 67 7.36 -12.08 -6.81
N ALA A 68 8.55 -12.39 -6.29
CA ALA A 68 8.70 -13.08 -5.00
C ALA A 68 8.15 -12.22 -3.84
N GLY A 69 8.52 -10.95 -3.78
CA GLY A 69 8.01 -10.02 -2.76
C GLY A 69 6.50 -9.80 -2.88
N GLY A 70 5.97 -9.68 -4.09
CA GLY A 70 4.54 -9.51 -4.34
C GLY A 70 3.71 -10.72 -3.91
N ILE A 71 4.19 -11.94 -4.18
CA ILE A 71 3.53 -13.18 -3.75
C ILE A 71 3.53 -13.29 -2.22
N ILE A 72 4.69 -13.09 -1.58
CA ILE A 72 4.80 -13.18 -0.11
C ILE A 72 3.91 -12.12 0.56
N PHE A 73 3.93 -10.89 0.04
CA PHE A 73 3.09 -9.81 0.54
C PHE A 73 1.60 -10.09 0.34
N GLY A 74 1.20 -10.60 -0.83
CA GLY A 74 -0.17 -10.97 -1.14
C GLY A 74 -0.69 -12.10 -0.26
N LEU A 75 0.12 -13.14 -0.02
CA LEU A 75 -0.21 -14.23 0.90
C LEU A 75 -0.35 -13.72 2.35
N GLY A 76 0.57 -12.85 2.78
CA GLY A 76 0.49 -12.21 4.09
C GLY A 76 -0.78 -11.38 4.25
N TRP A 77 -1.18 -10.66 3.19
CA TRP A 77 -2.42 -9.88 3.17
C TRP A 77 -3.67 -10.75 3.23
N ALA A 78 -3.68 -11.88 2.51
CA ALA A 78 -4.76 -12.85 2.55
C ALA A 78 -4.93 -13.50 3.93
N LEU A 79 -3.81 -13.77 4.62
CA LEU A 79 -3.79 -14.34 5.96
C LEU A 79 -4.19 -13.30 7.04
N SER A 80 -3.73 -12.06 6.91
CA SER A 80 -3.96 -11.01 7.91
C SER A 80 -5.36 -10.41 7.86
N GLY A 81 -6.06 -10.54 6.73
CA GLY A 81 -7.38 -9.95 6.55
C GLY A 81 -7.39 -8.42 6.48
N ALA A 82 -6.23 -7.76 6.34
CA ALA A 82 -6.14 -6.30 6.39
C ALA A 82 -4.94 -5.75 5.63
N CYS A 83 -5.14 -4.73 4.79
CA CYS A 83 -4.04 -4.05 4.09
C CYS A 83 -3.40 -3.01 5.02
N PRO A 84 -2.18 -2.53 4.71
CA PRO A 84 -1.51 -1.53 5.52
C PRO A 84 -2.37 -0.29 5.79
N GLY A 85 -3.20 0.16 4.84
CA GLY A 85 -4.12 1.30 5.05
C GLY A 85 -5.13 1.07 6.18
N PRO A 86 -6.01 0.06 6.08
CA PRO A 86 -6.93 -0.34 7.14
C PRO A 86 -6.23 -0.71 8.45
N MET A 87 -5.03 -1.31 8.41
CA MET A 87 -4.29 -1.63 9.65
C MET A 87 -4.08 -0.38 10.52
N TYR A 88 -3.60 0.73 9.95
CA TYR A 88 -3.41 1.97 10.71
C TYR A 88 -4.76 2.58 11.17
N ALA A 89 -5.79 2.51 10.33
CA ALA A 89 -7.12 2.99 10.69
C ALA A 89 -7.75 2.18 11.84
N LEU A 90 -7.58 0.85 11.84
CA LEU A 90 -8.10 -0.07 12.85
C LEU A 90 -7.34 0.05 14.19
N VAL A 91 -6.05 0.37 14.16
CA VAL A 91 -5.31 0.75 15.38
C VAL A 91 -5.87 2.03 15.97
N GLY A 92 -6.11 3.07 15.15
CA GLY A 92 -6.74 4.31 15.59
C GLY A 92 -8.19 4.13 16.07
N ALA A 93 -8.84 3.05 15.64
CA ALA A 93 -10.17 2.62 16.07
C ALA A 93 -10.21 1.91 17.44
N GLY A 94 -9.04 1.59 18.03
CA GLY A 94 -8.96 0.92 19.33
C GLY A 94 -9.04 -0.61 19.27
N PHE A 95 -8.77 -1.25 18.12
CA PHE A 95 -8.69 -2.71 18.03
C PHE A 95 -7.26 -3.20 18.35
N PRO A 96 -7.01 -3.77 19.55
CA PRO A 96 -5.66 -4.16 19.97
C PRO A 96 -5.10 -5.35 19.17
N THR A 97 -5.95 -6.19 18.60
CA THR A 97 -5.53 -7.39 17.84
C THR A 97 -4.75 -7.03 16.57
N ILE A 98 -5.07 -5.90 15.92
CA ILE A 98 -4.32 -5.44 14.74
C ILE A 98 -2.90 -5.02 15.11
N LEU A 99 -2.65 -4.61 16.36
CA LEU A 99 -1.31 -4.19 16.81
C LEU A 99 -0.31 -5.35 16.71
N LEU A 100 -0.73 -6.58 17.02
CA LEU A 100 0.10 -7.79 16.85
C LEU A 100 0.49 -8.00 15.39
N VAL A 101 -0.46 -7.85 14.48
CA VAL A 101 -0.22 -8.00 13.04
C VAL A 101 0.70 -6.90 12.52
N LEU A 102 0.51 -5.67 12.99
CA LEU A 102 1.36 -4.53 12.65
C LEU A 102 2.79 -4.73 13.14
N LEU A 103 2.97 -5.22 14.38
CA LEU A 103 4.28 -5.59 14.93
C LEU A 103 4.93 -6.69 14.10
N GLY A 104 4.17 -7.73 13.71
CA GLY A 104 4.66 -8.77 12.81
C GLY A 104 5.12 -8.24 11.45
N ALA A 105 4.36 -7.31 10.86
CA ALA A 105 4.73 -6.64 9.61
C ALA A 105 5.99 -5.77 9.76
N LEU A 106 6.13 -5.05 10.88
CA LEU A 106 7.32 -4.25 11.20
C LEU A 106 8.56 -5.13 11.38
N VAL A 107 8.43 -6.24 12.13
CA VAL A 107 9.54 -7.20 12.30
C VAL A 107 9.90 -7.85 10.96
N GLY A 108 8.91 -8.28 10.17
CA GLY A 108 9.14 -8.87 8.85
C GLY A 108 9.85 -7.92 7.88
N THR A 109 9.43 -6.66 7.85
CA THR A 109 10.09 -5.62 7.03
C THR A 109 11.50 -5.28 7.52
N PHE A 110 11.73 -5.27 8.84
CA PHE A 110 13.05 -5.08 9.42
C PHE A 110 14.01 -6.23 9.06
N VAL A 111 13.55 -7.47 9.21
CA VAL A 111 14.32 -8.67 8.82
C VAL A 111 14.61 -8.66 7.33
N TYR A 112 13.64 -8.31 6.48
CA TYR A 112 13.86 -8.15 5.05
C TYR A 112 14.88 -7.04 4.75
N GLY A 113 14.85 -5.91 5.48
CA GLY A 113 15.82 -4.82 5.35
C GLY A 113 17.26 -5.26 5.65
N LEU A 114 17.45 -6.09 6.68
CA LEU A 114 18.76 -6.67 7.00
C LEU A 114 19.21 -7.70 5.97
N LEU A 115 18.30 -8.54 5.49
CA LEU A 115 18.60 -9.61 4.54
C LEU A 115 18.74 -9.12 3.10
N LYS A 116 18.21 -7.92 2.79
CA LYS A 116 18.27 -7.29 1.47
C LYS A 116 19.67 -7.29 0.91
N ASN A 117 20.69 -6.91 1.70
CA ASN A 117 22.09 -6.83 1.25
C ASN A 117 22.71 -8.19 0.89
N LYS A 118 22.06 -9.30 1.27
CA LYS A 118 22.51 -10.67 1.05
C LYS A 118 21.72 -11.41 -0.04
N LEU A 119 20.63 -10.81 -0.54
CA LEU A 119 19.79 -11.40 -1.57
C LEU A 119 20.31 -10.99 -2.96
N PRO A 120 20.45 -11.93 -3.92
CA PRO A 120 20.86 -11.60 -5.27
C PRO A 120 19.83 -10.64 -5.88
N HIS A 121 20.31 -9.47 -6.32
CA HIS A 121 19.51 -8.41 -6.92
C HIS A 121 19.17 -8.72 -8.38
#